data_AF-A0A0S8KL01-F1
#
_entry.id   AF-A0A0S8KL01-F1
#
_cell.length_a   1.000
_cell.length_b   1.000
_cell.length_c   1.000
_cell.angle_alpha   90.00
_cell.angle_beta   90.00
_cell.angle_gamma   90.00
#
_symmetry.space_group_name_H-M   'P 1'
#
loop_
_entity.id
_entity.type
_entity.pdbx_description
1 polymer ?
#
loop_
_entity_poly.entity_id
_entity_poly.type
_entity_poly.pdbx_seq_one_letter_code
_entity_poly.pdbx_strand_id
1 'polypeptide(L)'
;MKHSTRIKLLALAMVSGVTAVILMVGGLSTASATGAAVTGDVDLTVEMEAPAHVAVSSTFLVRIPFYNLGTSVPPDAWVTATLPAGTEFVTATDRWGDPLPPDTIDGNAFGWYFDYLLC
;
A
#
# COMPACT_ATOMS: atom_id res chain seq x y z
N MET A 1 3.26 -45.21 -42.80
CA MET A 1 2.38 -45.08 -41.62
C MET A 1 2.99 -44.04 -40.69
N LYS A 2 2.45 -42.82 -40.66
CA LYS A 2 3.05 -41.65 -39.98
C LYS A 2 2.31 -41.44 -38.66
N HIS A 3 2.91 -41.85 -37.54
CA HIS A 3 2.37 -41.59 -36.21
C HIS A 3 2.50 -40.09 -35.90
N SER A 4 1.38 -39.38 -35.88
CA SER A 4 1.31 -37.98 -35.47
C SER A 4 0.91 -37.93 -34.00
N THR A 5 1.90 -37.65 -33.14
CA THR A 5 1.73 -37.46 -31.70
C THR A 5 1.03 -36.14 -31.45
N ARG A 6 -0.24 -36.18 -31.01
CA ARG A 6 -0.99 -34.99 -30.60
C ARG A 6 -0.46 -34.51 -29.25
N ILE A 7 0.39 -33.48 -29.25
CA ILE A 7 0.76 -32.72 -28.06
C ILE A 7 -0.50 -31.99 -27.60
N LYS A 8 -1.13 -32.48 -26.53
CA LYS A 8 -2.22 -31.78 -25.84
C LYS A 8 -1.58 -30.64 -25.04
N LEU A 9 -1.64 -29.43 -25.59
CA LEU A 9 -1.29 -28.21 -24.88
C LEU A 9 -2.33 -28.00 -23.77
N LEU A 10 -1.98 -28.32 -22.52
CA LEU A 10 -2.79 -28.02 -21.34
C LEU A 10 -2.69 -26.50 -21.15
N ALA A 11 -3.63 -25.74 -21.69
CA ALA A 11 -3.74 -24.32 -21.43
C ALA A 11 -4.13 -24.15 -19.96
N LEU A 12 -3.15 -23.89 -19.11
CA LEU A 12 -3.39 -23.40 -17.75
C LEU A 12 -3.99 -22.00 -17.92
N ALA A 13 -5.31 -21.90 -17.82
CA ALA A 13 -6.00 -20.62 -17.81
C ALA A 13 -5.55 -19.85 -16.57
N MET A 14 -4.50 -19.04 -16.69
CA MET A 14 -4.18 -18.03 -15.70
C MET A 14 -5.29 -17.00 -15.74
N VAL A 15 -6.32 -17.21 -14.92
CA VAL A 15 -7.32 -16.18 -14.61
C VAL A 15 -6.57 -15.09 -13.88
N SER A 16 -6.10 -14.11 -14.65
CA SER A 16 -5.42 -12.95 -14.12
C SER A 16 -6.47 -11.98 -13.61
N GLY A 17 -6.65 -11.92 -12.29
CA GLY A 17 -7.51 -10.93 -11.64
C GLY A 17 -6.79 -9.59 -11.61
N VAL A 18 -7.44 -8.53 -12.08
CA VAL A 18 -6.96 -7.16 -11.85
C VAL A 18 -7.06 -6.90 -10.35
N THR A 19 -5.93 -6.68 -9.70
CA THR A 19 -5.85 -6.39 -8.26
C THR A 19 -5.75 -4.88 -8.11
N ALA A 20 -6.85 -4.21 -7.78
CA ALA A 20 -6.81 -2.78 -7.48
C ALA A 20 -6.61 -2.58 -5.98
N VAL A 21 -5.42 -2.13 -5.59
CA VAL A 21 -5.17 -1.60 -4.24
C VAL A 21 -5.40 -0.10 -4.30
N ILE A 22 -6.15 0.45 -3.36
CA ILE A 22 -6.44 1.89 -3.30
C ILE A 22 -5.63 2.46 -2.15
N LEU A 23 -4.93 3.57 -2.39
CA LEU A 23 -4.18 4.29 -1.37
C LEU A 23 -4.77 5.67 -1.15
N MET A 24 -5.01 6.02 0.11
CA MET A 24 -5.43 7.36 0.53
C MET A 24 -4.42 7.91 1.54
N VAL A 25 -4.10 9.19 1.42
CA VAL A 25 -3.21 9.89 2.34
C VAL A 25 -3.90 11.09 2.96
N GLY A 26 -3.85 11.15 4.29
CA GLY A 26 -4.19 12.31 5.10
C GLY A 26 -2.93 13.07 5.51
N GLY A 27 -3.08 14.36 5.85
CA GLY A 27 -1.96 15.17 6.36
C GLY A 27 -1.79 16.54 5.71
N LEU A 28 -2.74 17.01 4.91
CA LEU A 28 -2.72 18.38 4.35
C LEU A 28 -3.14 19.47 5.37
N SER A 29 -3.48 19.07 6.59
CA SER A 29 -3.90 19.98 7.67
C SER A 29 -2.68 20.71 8.26
N THR A 30 -2.41 21.95 7.84
CA THR A 30 -1.45 22.85 8.54
C THR A 30 -2.11 23.65 9.68
N ALA A 31 -3.30 23.26 10.11
CA ALA A 31 -4.11 24.03 11.06
C ALA A 31 -3.52 24.00 12.47
N SER A 32 -2.73 25.01 12.81
CA SER A 32 -2.54 25.39 14.21
C SER A 32 -3.84 26.02 14.74
N ALA A 33 -4.57 25.30 15.60
CA ALA A 33 -5.79 25.78 16.29
C ALA A 33 -5.54 26.92 17.30
N THR A 34 -4.31 27.42 17.36
CA THR A 34 -3.88 28.57 18.15
C THR A 34 -2.94 29.35 17.25
N GLY A 35 -3.23 30.63 16.98
CA GLY A 35 -2.61 31.48 15.94
C GLY A 35 -1.10 31.76 16.01
N ALA A 36 -0.27 30.76 16.34
CA ALA A 36 1.13 30.69 15.97
C ALA A 36 1.20 30.05 14.57
N ALA A 37 1.74 30.77 13.59
CA ALA A 37 2.07 30.18 12.31
C ALA A 37 3.00 28.98 12.56
N VAL A 38 2.59 27.78 12.15
CA VAL A 38 3.52 26.65 12.06
C VAL A 38 4.60 27.09 11.10
N THR A 39 5.81 27.34 11.62
CA THR A 39 6.93 27.80 10.82
C THR A 39 7.57 26.55 10.21
N GLY A 40 6.91 25.99 9.20
CA GLY A 40 7.40 24.82 8.49
C GLY A 40 6.43 24.34 7.43
N ASP A 41 6.98 23.70 6.41
CA ASP A 41 6.25 23.19 5.25
C ASP A 41 5.91 21.70 5.48
N VAL A 42 4.80 21.26 4.90
CA VAL A 42 4.38 19.84 4.89
C VAL A 42 4.38 19.40 3.43
N ASP A 43 5.34 18.55 3.07
CA ASP A 43 5.48 18.01 1.73
C ASP A 43 5.39 16.48 1.82
N LEU A 44 4.16 15.97 1.72
CA LEU A 44 3.90 14.54 1.77
C LEU A 44 3.93 13.95 0.36
N THR A 45 4.84 13.01 0.15
CA THR A 45 4.89 12.16 -1.03
C THR A 45 4.52 10.75 -0.66
N VAL A 46 3.62 10.17 -1.44
CA VAL A 46 3.24 8.77 -1.31
C VAL A 46 3.29 8.12 -2.68
N GLU A 47 3.84 6.92 -2.74
CA GLU A 47 3.75 6.09 -3.93
C GLU A 47 3.24 4.71 -3.55
N MET A 48 2.80 3.95 -4.55
CA MET A 48 2.35 2.58 -4.36
C MET A 48 2.83 1.74 -5.52
N GLU A 49 3.51 0.65 -5.19
CA GLU A 49 3.92 -0.37 -6.14
C GLU A 49 3.23 -1.68 -5.78
N ALA A 50 2.37 -2.15 -6.68
CA ALA A 50 1.68 -3.42 -6.57
C ALA A 50 1.77 -4.17 -7.91
N PRO A 51 1.76 -5.52 -7.90
CA PRO A 51 1.70 -6.28 -9.14
C PRO A 51 0.42 -5.97 -9.92
N ALA A 52 0.54 -5.70 -11.22
CA ALA A 52 -0.62 -5.47 -12.10
C ALA A 52 -1.55 -6.69 -12.17
N HIS A 53 -0.97 -7.87 -11.98
CA HIS A 53 -1.61 -9.17 -12.13
C HIS A 53 -1.11 -10.11 -11.06
N VAL A 54 -2.05 -10.75 -10.37
CA VAL A 54 -1.79 -11.74 -9.33
C VAL A 54 -2.59 -12.98 -9.66
N ALA A 55 -1.97 -14.16 -9.53
CA ALA A 55 -2.67 -15.42 -9.69
C ALA A 55 -3.64 -15.63 -8.52
N VAL A 56 -4.81 -16.19 -8.80
CA VAL A 56 -5.79 -16.51 -7.75
C VAL A 56 -5.13 -17.41 -6.69
N SER A 57 -5.40 -17.10 -5.42
CA SER A 57 -4.85 -17.80 -4.25
C SER A 57 -3.32 -17.73 -4.10
N SER A 58 -2.67 -16.72 -4.69
CA SER A 58 -1.25 -16.45 -4.46
C SER A 58 -1.05 -15.26 -3.53
N THR A 59 0.05 -15.28 -2.77
CA THR A 59 0.49 -14.13 -1.97
C THR A 59 1.22 -13.14 -2.85
N PHE A 60 0.93 -11.85 -2.68
CA PHE A 60 1.61 -10.76 -3.35
C PHE A 60 2.04 -9.71 -2.33
N LEU A 61 3.04 -8.90 -2.71
CA LEU A 61 3.56 -7.83 -1.90
C LEU A 61 3.14 -6.49 -2.50
N VAL A 62 2.75 -5.56 -1.63
CA VAL A 62 2.51 -4.17 -1.98
C VAL A 62 3.55 -3.33 -1.25
N ARG A 63 4.24 -2.45 -1.97
CA ARG A 63 5.20 -1.50 -1.39
C ARG A 63 4.58 -0.11 -1.38
N ILE A 64 4.55 0.51 -0.21
CA ILE A 64 3.98 1.84 -0.01
C ILE A 64 5.08 2.74 0.56
N PRO A 65 5.93 3.35 -0.28
CA PRO A 65 6.83 4.38 0.19
C PRO A 65 6.03 5.65 0.55
N PHE A 66 6.32 6.18 1.74
CA PHE A 66 5.77 7.43 2.22
C PHE A 66 6.91 8.30 2.73
N TYR A 67 6.94 9.56 2.34
CA TYR A 67 7.97 10.52 2.70
C TYR A 67 7.32 11.84 3.11
N ASN A 68 7.87 12.44 4.16
CA ASN A 68 7.64 13.84 4.48
C ASN A 68 8.94 14.60 4.17
N LEU A 69 8.97 15.32 3.05
CA LEU A 69 10.09 16.17 2.64
C LEU A 69 10.00 17.58 3.26
N GLY A 70 8.89 17.86 3.96
CA GLY A 70 8.66 19.09 4.69
C GLY A 70 9.45 19.18 5.99
N THR A 71 9.41 20.35 6.62
CA THR A 71 10.05 20.60 7.92
C THR A 71 9.12 20.40 9.12
N SER A 72 7.84 20.12 8.86
CA SER A 72 6.81 19.89 9.88
C SER A 72 6.12 18.54 9.66
N VAL A 73 5.78 17.83 10.74
CA VAL A 73 4.88 16.67 10.70
C VAL A 73 3.44 17.16 10.82
N PRO A 74 2.53 16.78 9.91
CA PRO A 74 1.13 17.13 10.08
C PRO A 74 0.50 16.28 11.20
N PRO A 75 -0.41 16.84 12.01
CA PRO A 75 -1.05 16.14 13.12
C PRO A 75 -1.96 14.98 12.67
N ASP A 76 -2.29 14.90 11.37
CA ASP A 76 -3.15 13.89 10.76
C ASP A 76 -2.42 13.10 9.65
N ALA A 77 -1.15 12.75 9.86
CA ALA A 77 -0.34 11.95 8.93
C ALA A 77 -0.77 10.48 8.86
N TRP A 78 -1.84 10.20 8.11
CA TRP A 78 -2.37 8.86 7.90
C TRP A 78 -2.12 8.36 6.49
N VAL A 79 -1.70 7.11 6.36
CA VAL A 79 -1.74 6.37 5.10
C VAL A 79 -2.70 5.20 5.26
N THR A 80 -3.69 5.14 4.39
CA THR A 80 -4.69 4.06 4.37
C THR A 80 -4.60 3.30 3.07
N ALA A 81 -4.40 1.98 3.15
CA ALA A 81 -4.44 1.07 2.01
C ALA A 81 -5.68 0.18 2.08
N THR A 82 -6.49 0.19 1.02
CA THR A 82 -7.63 -0.71 0.86
C THR A 82 -7.25 -1.86 -0.07
N LEU A 83 -7.26 -3.07 0.46
CA LEU A 83 -7.05 -4.28 -0.32
C LEU A 83 -8.32 -4.66 -1.10
N PRO A 84 -8.21 -5.23 -2.31
CA PRO A 84 -9.37 -5.67 -3.06
C PRO A 84 -10.17 -6.75 -2.31
N ALA A 85 -11.48 -6.80 -2.55
CA ALA A 85 -12.34 -7.80 -1.94
C ALA A 85 -11.86 -9.23 -2.27
N GLY A 86 -11.95 -10.14 -1.30
CA GLY A 86 -11.49 -11.53 -1.46
C GLY A 86 -9.98 -11.71 -1.27
N THR A 87 -9.26 -10.68 -0.82
CA THR A 87 -7.88 -10.80 -0.35
C THR A 87 -7.83 -10.83 1.18
N GLU A 88 -6.76 -11.40 1.72
CA GLU A 88 -6.50 -11.47 3.16
C GLU A 88 -5.15 -10.80 3.46
N PHE A 89 -5.13 -9.96 4.48
CA PHE A 89 -3.89 -9.33 4.95
C PHE A 89 -3.06 -10.34 5.72
N VAL A 90 -1.79 -10.51 5.31
CA VAL A 90 -0.86 -11.45 5.95
C VAL A 90 0.01 -10.74 6.97
N THR A 91 0.74 -9.72 6.52
CA THR A 91 1.65 -8.94 7.35
C THR A 91 2.03 -7.63 6.64
N ALA A 92 2.51 -6.67 7.42
CA ALA A 92 3.19 -5.49 6.95
C ALA A 92 4.50 -5.35 7.72
N THR A 93 5.52 -4.88 7.03
CA THR A 93 6.85 -4.64 7.59
C THR A 93 7.35 -3.28 7.13
N ASP A 94 8.23 -2.67 7.90
CA ASP A 94 8.92 -1.47 7.50
C ASP A 94 10.03 -1.75 6.46
N ARG A 95 10.82 -0.72 6.14
CA ARG A 95 11.93 -0.84 5.16
C ARG A 95 13.06 -1.75 5.62
N TRP A 96 13.18 -2.03 6.92
CA TRP A 96 14.20 -2.88 7.51
C TRP A 96 13.72 -4.33 7.70
N GLY A 97 12.43 -4.58 7.43
CA GLY A 97 11.80 -5.89 7.57
C GLY A 97 11.25 -6.13 8.97
N ASP A 98 11.23 -5.11 9.83
CA ASP A 98 10.64 -5.22 11.15
C ASP A 98 9.11 -5.17 11.03
N PRO A 99 8.35 -5.93 11.86
CA PRO A 99 6.90 -5.92 11.82
C PRO A 99 6.32 -4.53 12.05
N LEU A 100 5.50 -4.07 11.12
CA LEU A 100 4.80 -2.79 11.17
C LEU A 100 3.29 -3.04 10.96
N PRO A 101 2.60 -3.59 11.98
CA PRO A 101 1.16 -3.86 11.86
C PRO A 101 0.38 -2.54 11.67
N PRO A 102 -0.80 -2.58 11.00
CA PRO A 102 -1.68 -1.43 10.89
C PRO A 102 -2.14 -0.92 12.26
N ASP A 103 -2.14 0.40 12.45
CA ASP A 103 -2.73 1.04 13.63
C ASP A 103 -4.26 0.94 13.63
N THR A 104 -4.86 0.92 12.44
CA THR A 104 -6.31 0.78 12.26
C THR A 104 -6.64 -0.27 11.21
N ILE A 105 -7.72 -1.01 11.47
CA ILE A 105 -8.25 -2.05 10.57
C ILE A 105 -9.77 -1.86 10.48
N ASP A 106 -10.27 -1.59 9.28
CA ASP A 106 -11.70 -1.50 8.97
C ASP A 106 -12.01 -2.35 7.73
N GLY A 107 -12.39 -3.61 7.96
CA GLY A 107 -12.64 -4.58 6.90
C GLY A 107 -11.37 -4.86 6.09
N ASN A 108 -11.34 -4.39 4.83
CA ASN A 108 -10.20 -4.50 3.93
C ASN A 108 -9.36 -3.21 3.84
N ALA A 109 -9.66 -2.20 4.66
CA ALA A 109 -8.87 -0.98 4.79
C ALA A 109 -7.94 -1.07 6.00
N PHE A 110 -6.67 -0.79 5.78
CA PHE A 110 -5.60 -0.84 6.78
C PHE A 110 -4.95 0.54 6.84
N GLY A 111 -4.86 1.12 8.03
CA GLY A 111 -4.31 2.47 8.22
C GLY A 111 -3.09 2.45 9.13
N TRP A 112 -2.09 3.25 8.75
CA TRP A 112 -0.88 3.51 9.53
C TRP A 112 -0.77 5.01 9.80
N TYR A 113 -0.44 5.37 11.03
CA TYR A 113 -0.12 6.74 11.43
C TYR A 113 1.40 6.92 11.44
N PHE A 114 1.87 7.98 10.79
CA PHE A 114 3.29 8.27 10.67
C PHE A 114 3.64 9.58 11.39
N ASP A 115 4.22 9.47 12.58
CA ASP A 115 4.71 10.60 13.37
C ASP A 115 6.20 10.90 13.16
N TYR A 116 6.89 10.11 12.33
CA TYR A 116 8.33 10.25 12.14
C TYR A 116 8.68 11.23 11.03
N LEU A 117 9.36 12.31 11.40
CA LEU A 117 10.32 12.96 10.51
C LEU A 117 11.40 11.91 10.24
N LEU A 118 11.49 11.40 9.00
CA LEU A 118 12.63 10.60 8.59
C LEU A 118 13.87 11.50 8.71
N CYS A 119 14.61 11.37 9.81
CA CYS A 119 15.94 11.94 9.98
C CYS A 119 16.96 11.18 9.12
#